data_AF-R7HI10-F1
#
_entry.id   AF-R7HI10-F1
#
_cell.length_a   1.000
_cell.length_b   1.000
_cell.length_c   1.000
_cell.angle_alpha   90.00
_cell.angle_beta   90.00
_cell.angle_gamma   90.00
#
_symmetry.space_group_name_H-M   'P 1'
#
loop_
_entity.id
_entity.type
_entity.pdbx_description
1 polymer ?
#
loop_
_entity_poly.entity_id
_entity_poly.type
_entity_poly.pdbx_seq_one_letter_code
_entity_poly.pdbx_strand_id
1 'polypeptide(L)'
;MEDKLKNLDKENIIWLIYIFIFVMAIVSNYYEEKYLFTKDYKSKKVYKNINLTVLVIGLLIYLYFVIINYENIRNSKYGSLREFASIMFFIAGTIYLYIEYQGQNEIEVGII
;
A
#
# COMPACT_ATOMS: atom_id res chain seq x y z
N MET A 1 -26.58 4.27 16.45
CA MET A 1 -26.58 2.92 15.82
C MET A 1 -26.22 3.04 14.33
N GLU A 2 -26.79 4.03 13.64
CA GLU A 2 -26.44 4.38 12.25
C GLU A 2 -24.95 4.72 12.03
N ASP A 3 -24.31 5.47 12.94
CA ASP A 3 -22.88 5.81 12.80
C ASP A 3 -21.94 4.59 12.91
N LYS A 4 -22.34 3.58 13.70
CA LYS A 4 -21.59 2.32 13.80
C LYS A 4 -21.74 1.49 12.53
N LEU A 5 -22.93 1.45 11.93
CA LEU A 5 -23.17 0.76 10.65
C LEU A 5 -22.38 1.41 9.52
N LYS A 6 -22.37 2.75 9.42
CA LYS A 6 -21.57 3.48 8.43
C LYS A 6 -20.07 3.23 8.56
N ASN A 7 -19.56 3.04 9.78
CA ASN A 7 -18.14 2.70 9.99
C ASN A 7 -17.82 1.28 9.49
N LEU A 8 -18.72 0.31 9.71
CA LEU A 8 -18.56 -1.05 9.18
C LEU A 8 -18.58 -1.08 7.65
N ASP A 9 -19.43 -0.26 7.01
CA ASP A 9 -19.44 -0.16 5.54
C ASP A 9 -18.11 0.35 4.98
N LYS A 10 -17.51 1.36 5.64
CA LYS A 10 -16.18 1.87 5.27
C LYS A 10 -15.10 0.81 5.46
N GLU A 11 -15.15 0.04 6.55
CA GLU A 11 -14.22 -1.07 6.79
C GLU A 11 -14.36 -2.16 5.70
N ASN A 12 -15.58 -2.52 5.31
CA ASN A 12 -15.83 -3.49 4.24
C ASN A 12 -15.25 -3.03 2.89
N ILE A 13 -15.33 -1.73 2.57
CA ILE A 13 -14.71 -1.17 1.38
C ILE A 13 -13.18 -1.33 1.44
N ILE A 14 -12.57 -1.06 2.60
CA ILE A 14 -11.12 -1.24 2.79
C ILE A 14 -10.72 -2.71 2.63
N TRP A 15 -11.51 -3.65 3.16
CA TRP A 15 -11.29 -5.08 2.97
C TRP A 15 -11.34 -5.49 1.49
N LEU A 16 -12.29 -4.95 0.73
CA LEU A 16 -12.36 -5.19 -0.71
C LEU A 16 -11.12 -4.65 -1.44
N ILE A 17 -10.62 -3.47 -1.05
CA ILE A 17 -9.39 -2.90 -1.59
C ILE A 17 -8.18 -3.80 -1.25
N TYR A 18 -8.12 -4.39 -0.05
CA TYR A 18 -7.05 -5.34 0.28
C TYR A 18 -7.09 -6.60 -0.58
N ILE A 19 -8.27 -7.12 -0.94
CA ILE A 19 -8.40 -8.23 -1.90
C ILE A 19 -7.85 -7.81 -3.26
N PHE A 20 -8.19 -6.62 -3.74
CA PHE A 20 -7.64 -6.09 -4.99
C PHE A 20 -6.10 -5.99 -4.94
N ILE A 21 -5.55 -5.41 -3.86
CA ILE A 21 -4.10 -5.31 -3.63
C ILE A 21 -3.45 -6.69 -3.67
N PHE A 22 -4.04 -7.68 -3.01
CA PHE A 22 -3.53 -9.05 -2.98
C PHE A 22 -3.45 -9.67 -4.37
N VAL A 23 -4.53 -9.57 -5.16
CA VAL A 23 -4.55 -10.09 -6.53
C VAL A 23 -3.51 -9.39 -7.40
N MET A 24 -3.42 -8.06 -7.31
CA MET A 24 -2.43 -7.28 -8.08
C MET A 24 -0.99 -7.62 -7.68
N ALA A 25 -0.72 -7.85 -6.40
CA ALA A 25 0.60 -8.27 -5.93
C ALA A 25 1.02 -9.61 -6.54
N ILE A 26 0.11 -10.59 -6.63
CA ILE A 26 0.38 -11.87 -7.30
C ILE A 26 0.67 -11.66 -8.79
N VAL A 27 -0.12 -10.83 -9.47
CA VAL A 27 0.12 -10.50 -10.88
C VAL A 27 1.48 -9.83 -11.05
N SER A 28 1.87 -8.92 -10.15
CA SER A 28 3.17 -8.28 -10.14
C SER A 28 4.30 -9.31 -10.06
N ASN A 29 4.23 -10.23 -9.11
CA ASN A 29 5.23 -11.28 -8.92
C ASN A 29 5.41 -12.15 -10.16
N TYR A 30 4.34 -12.45 -10.89
CA TYR A 30 4.43 -13.20 -12.15
C TYR A 30 5.25 -12.45 -13.22
N TYR A 31 5.06 -11.13 -13.35
CA TYR A 31 5.83 -10.31 -14.29
C TYR A 31 7.27 -10.08 -13.83
N GLU A 32 7.50 -9.99 -12.52
CA GLU A 32 8.84 -9.93 -11.93
C GLU A 32 9.61 -11.23 -12.22
N GLU A 33 9.03 -12.38 -11.93
CA GLU A 33 9.61 -13.69 -12.24
C GLU A 33 9.98 -13.80 -13.72
N LYS A 34 9.04 -13.42 -14.60
CA LYS A 34 9.28 -13.40 -16.05
C LYS A 34 10.46 -12.50 -16.42
N TYR A 35 10.54 -11.29 -15.85
CA TYR A 35 11.69 -10.40 -16.08
C TYR A 35 13.00 -11.01 -15.60
N LEU A 36 13.02 -11.67 -14.43
CA LEU A 36 14.23 -12.27 -13.89
C LEU A 36 14.80 -13.34 -14.82
N PHE A 37 13.93 -14.18 -15.42
CA PHE A 37 14.33 -15.23 -16.35
C PHE A 37 14.66 -14.73 -17.76
N THR A 38 13.86 -13.83 -18.32
CA THR A 38 13.98 -13.44 -19.73
C THR A 38 14.72 -12.13 -19.96
N LYS A 39 14.99 -11.37 -18.89
CA LYS A 39 15.48 -9.98 -18.93
C LYS A 39 14.63 -9.06 -19.84
N ASP A 40 13.34 -9.37 -19.95
CA ASP A 40 12.39 -8.58 -20.74
C ASP A 40 11.99 -7.29 -20.02
N TYR A 41 12.52 -6.16 -20.48
CA TYR A 41 12.23 -4.84 -19.91
C TYR A 41 10.75 -4.44 -19.98
N LYS A 42 9.94 -5.04 -20.87
CA LYS A 42 8.48 -4.82 -20.82
C LYS A 42 7.88 -5.41 -19.57
N SER A 43 8.24 -6.66 -19.24
CA SER A 43 7.82 -7.31 -18.00
C SER A 43 8.30 -6.53 -16.77
N LYS A 44 9.52 -5.97 -16.81
CA LYS A 44 10.02 -5.06 -15.76
C LYS A 44 9.10 -3.88 -15.51
N LYS A 45 8.79 -3.14 -16.57
CA LYS A 45 7.93 -1.96 -16.49
C LYS A 45 6.54 -2.30 -15.95
N VAL A 46 6.01 -3.47 -16.31
CA VAL A 46 4.69 -3.92 -15.87
C VAL A 46 4.67 -4.17 -14.35
N TYR A 47 5.57 -5.01 -13.81
CA TYR A 47 5.54 -5.30 -12.36
C TYR A 47 5.84 -4.06 -11.52
N LYS A 48 6.83 -3.24 -11.92
CA LYS A 48 7.14 -1.98 -11.22
C LYS A 48 5.95 -1.01 -11.21
N ASN A 49 5.20 -0.90 -12.31
CA ASN A 49 3.99 -0.07 -12.34
C ASN A 49 2.89 -0.63 -11.43
N ILE A 50 2.73 -1.96 -11.39
CA ILE A 50 1.74 -2.60 -10.52
C ILE A 50 2.10 -2.35 -9.05
N ASN A 51 3.35 -2.61 -8.65
CA ASN A 51 3.84 -2.36 -7.30
C ASN A 51 3.63 -0.91 -6.88
N LEU A 52 4.02 0.04 -7.73
CA LEU A 52 3.85 1.47 -7.45
C LEU A 52 2.37 1.83 -7.27
N THR A 53 1.48 1.29 -8.12
CA THR A 53 0.04 1.49 -8.01
C THR A 53 -0.51 0.94 -6.69
N VAL A 54 -0.13 -0.28 -6.33
CA VAL A 54 -0.55 -0.93 -5.08
C VAL A 54 -0.04 -0.16 -3.85
N LEU A 55 1.21 0.32 -3.87
CA LEU A 55 1.78 1.13 -2.79
C LEU A 55 1.07 2.48 -2.65
N VAL A 56 0.72 3.15 -3.75
CA VAL A 56 -0.08 4.39 -3.71
C VAL A 56 -1.43 4.14 -3.08
N ILE A 57 -2.14 3.08 -3.48
CA ILE A 57 -3.44 2.73 -2.90
C ILE A 57 -3.29 2.42 -1.40
N GLY A 58 -2.29 1.63 -1.01
CA GLY A 58 -1.99 1.34 0.39
C GLY A 58 -1.68 2.60 1.20
N LEU A 59 -0.94 3.55 0.63
CA LEU A 59 -0.63 4.82 1.28
C LEU A 59 -1.88 5.68 1.50
N LEU A 60 -2.84 5.68 0.57
CA LEU A 60 -4.13 6.34 0.74
C LEU A 60 -4.95 5.72 1.88
N ILE A 61 -4.91 4.40 2.06
CA ILE A 61 -5.54 3.73 3.21
C ILE A 61 -4.87 4.16 4.52
N TYR A 62 -3.53 4.23 4.56
CA TYR A 62 -2.81 4.70 5.75
C TYR A 62 -3.13 6.16 6.06
N LEU A 63 -3.22 7.02 5.05
CA LEU A 63 -3.66 8.41 5.22
C LEU A 63 -5.08 8.48 5.80
N TYR A 64 -6.00 7.68 5.28
CA TYR A 64 -7.35 7.57 5.83
C TYR A 64 -7.35 7.16 7.30
N PHE A 65 -6.51 6.20 7.70
CA PHE A 65 -6.37 5.82 9.11
C PHE A 65 -5.77 6.94 9.97
N VAL A 66 -4.83 7.74 9.47
CA VAL A 66 -4.33 8.92 10.20
C VAL A 66 -5.48 9.89 10.49
N ILE A 67 -6.29 10.22 9.48
CA ILE A 67 -7.42 11.16 9.62
C ILE A 67 -8.43 10.65 10.65
N ILE A 68 -8.90 9.41 10.51
CA ILE A 68 -9.93 8.84 11.40
C ILE A 68 -9.42 8.68 12.84
N ASN A 69 -8.16 8.28 13.02
CA ASN A 69 -7.61 8.14 14.38
C ASN A 69 -7.38 9.50 15.05
N TYR A 70 -7.00 10.54 14.29
CA TYR A 70 -6.90 11.90 14.79
C TYR A 70 -8.27 12.44 15.27
N GLU A 71 -9.31 12.28 14.45
CA GLU A 71 -10.68 12.70 14.81
C GLU A 71 -11.21 11.99 16.05
N ASN A 72 -10.82 10.74 16.27
CA ASN A 72 -11.32 9.89 17.36
C ASN A 72 -10.38 9.79 18.57
N ILE A 73 -9.33 10.60 18.63
CA ILE A 73 -8.27 10.49 19.65
C ILE A 73 -8.83 10.56 21.08
N ARG A 74 -9.84 11.42 21.32
CA ARG A 74 -10.45 11.64 22.65
C ARG A 74 -11.50 10.60 23.03
N ASN A 75 -11.96 9.80 22.06
CA ASN A 75 -13.05 8.83 22.24
C ASN A 75 -12.55 7.41 22.55
N SER A 76 -11.24 7.23 22.72
CA SER A 76 -10.61 5.93 22.96
C SER A 76 -9.52 6.04 24.00
N LYS A 77 -9.49 5.09 24.95
CA LYS A 77 -8.40 4.94 25.94
C LYS A 77 -7.01 4.86 25.27
N TYR A 78 -6.94 4.38 24.04
CA TYR A 78 -5.72 4.20 23.27
C TYR A 78 -5.67 5.09 22.02
N GLY A 79 -6.45 6.18 21.96
CA GLY A 79 -6.57 7.04 20.78
C GLY A 79 -5.22 7.60 20.32
N SER A 80 -4.45 8.19 21.24
CA SER A 80 -3.12 8.75 20.93
C SER A 80 -2.13 7.70 20.42
N LEU A 81 -2.18 6.49 20.97
CA LEU A 81 -1.30 5.40 20.56
C LEU A 81 -1.66 4.87 19.16
N ARG A 82 -2.96 4.81 18.83
CA ARG A 82 -3.42 4.44 17.48
C ARG A 82 -3.08 5.51 16.45
N GLU A 83 -3.26 6.77 16.79
CA GLU A 83 -2.86 7.89 15.94
C GLU A 83 -1.35 7.82 15.64
N PHE A 84 -0.52 7.68 16.68
CA PHE A 84 0.92 7.54 16.53
C PHE A 84 1.28 6.35 15.62
N ALA A 85 0.67 5.18 15.82
CA ALA A 85 0.90 4.02 14.98
C ALA A 85 0.49 4.28 13.51
N SER A 86 -0.65 4.93 13.26
CA SER A 86 -1.09 5.26 11.91
C SER A 86 -0.14 6.22 11.19
N ILE A 87 0.42 7.21 11.90
CA ILE A 87 1.43 8.13 11.36
C ILE A 87 2.70 7.36 11.00
N MET A 88 3.13 6.42 11.84
CA MET A 88 4.29 5.56 11.55
C MET A 88 4.06 4.70 10.30
N PHE A 89 2.88 4.09 10.14
CA PHE A 89 2.53 3.35 8.93
C PHE A 89 2.53 4.24 7.68
N PHE A 90 2.01 5.45 7.79
CA PHE A 90 2.01 6.41 6.68
C PHE A 90 3.43 6.81 6.27
N ILE A 91 4.31 7.12 7.23
CA ILE A 91 5.72 7.45 6.96
C ILE A 91 6.43 6.25 6.33
N ALA A 92 6.29 5.05 6.90
CA ALA A 92 6.90 3.84 6.35
C ALA A 92 6.41 3.58 4.91
N GLY A 93 5.10 3.67 4.66
CA GLY A 93 4.52 3.53 3.34
C GLY A 93 5.05 4.56 2.34
N THR A 94 5.24 5.81 2.77
CA THR A 94 5.81 6.88 1.93
C THR A 94 7.26 6.56 1.54
N ILE A 95 8.07 6.06 2.48
CA ILE A 95 9.45 5.65 2.22
C ILE A 95 9.49 4.49 1.23
N TYR A 96 8.67 3.46 1.41
CA TYR A 96 8.58 2.34 0.46
C TYR A 96 8.14 2.77 -0.94
N LEU A 97 7.16 3.68 -1.03
CA LEU A 97 6.72 4.24 -2.31
C LEU A 97 7.86 5.00 -3.00
N TYR A 98 8.63 5.80 -2.25
CA TYR A 98 9.78 6.52 -2.77
C TYR A 98 10.86 5.57 -3.30
N ILE A 99 11.19 4.51 -2.55
CA ILE A 99 12.15 3.48 -2.99
C ILE A 99 11.69 2.85 -4.31
N GLU A 100 10.42 2.45 -4.40
CA GLU A 100 9.90 1.81 -5.61
C GLU A 100 9.87 2.76 -6.80
N TYR A 101 9.57 4.04 -6.58
CA TYR A 101 9.62 5.07 -7.61
C TYR A 101 11.05 5.28 -8.14
N GLN A 102 12.07 5.32 -7.27
CA GLN A 102 13.45 5.44 -7.71
C GLN A 102 13.92 4.19 -8.46
N GLY A 103 13.56 3.01 -7.97
CA GLY A 103 13.88 1.72 -8.59
C GLY A 103 13.29 1.51 -10.00
N GLN A 104 12.32 2.32 -10.43
CA GLN A 104 11.82 2.27 -11.83
C GLN A 104 12.90 2.65 -12.85
N ASN A 105 13.80 3.57 -12.49
CA ASN A 105 14.78 4.14 -13.41
C ASN A 105 16.13 3.41 -13.35
N GLU A 106 16.29 2.48 -12.40
CA GLU A 106 17.52 1.72 -12.24
C GLU A 106 17.57 0.57 -13.26
N ILE A 107 18.70 0.44 -13.95
CA ILE A 107 19.04 -0.81 -14.64
C ILE A 107 19.43 -1.78 -13.54
N GLU A 108 18.59 -2.78 -13.28
CA GLU A 108 18.94 -3.87 -12.35
C GLU A 108 20.04 -4.69 -13.03
N VAL A 109 21.28 -4.29 -12.80
CA VAL A 109 22.45 -5.10 -13.14
C VAL A 109 22.32 -6.33 -12.26
N GLY A 110 21.93 -7.44 -12.87
CA GLY A 110 21.68 -8.69 -12.14
C GLY A 110 22.88 -9.03 -11.28
N ILE A 111 22.74 -8.82 -9.96
CA ILE A 111 23.62 -9.43 -8.99
C ILE A 111 23.04 -10.82 -8.79
N ILE A 112 23.79 -11.79 -9.30
CA ILE A 112 23.64 -13.22 -9.00
C ILE A 112 23.68 -13.39 -7.48
#